data_AF-A0A0C5RC75-F1
#
_entry.id   AF-A0A0C5RC75-F1
#
_cell.length_a   1.000
_cell.length_b   1.000
_cell.length_c   1.000
_cell.angle_alpha   90.00
_cell.angle_beta   90.00
_cell.angle_gamma   90.00
#
_symmetry.space_group_name_H-M   'P 1'
#
loop_
_entity.id
_entity.type
_entity.pdbx_description
1 polymer ?
#
loop_
_entity_poly.entity_id
_entity_poly.type
_entity_poly.pdbx_seq_one_letter_code
_entity_poly.pdbx_strand_id
1 'polypeptide(L)'
;MNPVIDLETLLKKLKPLLKDFYDGYMKSFILAIDDPKIHEQNKTNLIDNINHFKTIINSLDKKLLSFQYPYLNNELKTLLNNKNIDQLSLYQLYYLNNLIFILIPHILHNYYLDQQANPFKKLAKLLAVNCLKLFKEWDQTENKSLEQLRLKTVQPNSNQEYHNLIPYQQLKTTYEQMKQLYNHFILVTWEPKQVRVVYNTSFLYYYSWLIALFAVLVIIALGIGIWAITAQI
;
A
#
# COMPACT_ATOMS: atom_id res chain seq x y z
N MET A 1 14.92 -4.71 29.88
CA MET A 1 13.53 -4.64 29.39
C MET A 1 13.54 -3.82 28.11
N ASN A 2 13.15 -4.39 26.97
CA ASN A 2 12.96 -3.58 25.77
C ASN A 2 11.77 -2.64 26.04
N PRO A 3 11.90 -1.32 25.79
CA PRO A 3 10.78 -0.41 25.95
C PRO A 3 9.63 -0.89 25.07
N VAL A 4 8.44 -1.01 25.66
CA VAL A 4 7.22 -1.35 24.93
C VAL A 4 6.93 -0.18 23.98
N ILE A 5 7.22 -0.35 22.70
CA ILE A 5 6.99 0.66 21.66
C ILE A 5 5.49 0.71 21.39
N ASP A 6 4.76 1.68 21.94
CA ASP A 6 3.31 1.76 21.71
C ASP A 6 2.92 1.74 20.20
N LEU A 7 1.66 1.35 19.93
CA LEU A 7 1.15 1.16 18.56
C LEU A 7 1.34 2.41 17.69
N GLU A 8 1.26 3.60 18.29
CA GLU A 8 1.39 4.86 17.59
C GLU A 8 2.84 5.13 17.18
N THR A 9 3.79 4.78 18.04
CA THR A 9 5.22 4.87 17.79
C THR A 9 5.66 3.82 16.76
N LEU A 10 5.11 2.61 16.84
CA LEU A 10 5.33 1.58 15.81
C LEU A 10 4.82 2.04 14.45
N LEU A 11 3.62 2.62 14.41
CA LEU A 11 3.07 3.18 13.18
C LEU A 11 3.90 4.36 12.66
N LYS A 12 4.40 5.25 13.52
CA LYS A 12 5.30 6.34 13.12
C LYS A 12 6.57 5.83 12.45
N LYS A 13 7.08 4.66 12.85
CA LYS A 13 8.23 4.00 12.22
C LYS A 13 7.88 3.29 10.91
N LEU A 14 6.71 2.63 10.84
CA LEU A 14 6.29 1.85 9.65
C LEU A 14 5.63 2.71 8.55
N LYS A 15 5.05 3.86 8.89
CA LYS A 15 4.37 4.74 7.94
C LYS A 15 5.32 5.31 6.86
N PRO A 16 6.55 5.76 7.18
CA PRO A 16 7.53 6.10 6.17
C PRO A 16 7.74 4.97 5.17
N LEU A 17 7.91 3.71 5.62
CA LEU A 17 8.06 2.56 4.71
C LEU A 17 6.87 2.38 3.76
N LEU A 18 5.65 2.52 4.27
CA LEU A 18 4.44 2.41 3.44
C LEU A 18 4.37 3.52 2.39
N LYS A 19 4.78 4.75 2.77
CA LYS A 19 4.83 5.89 1.87
C LYS A 19 5.99 5.78 0.88
N ASP A 20 7.18 5.39 1.33
CA ASP A 20 8.38 5.23 0.52
C ASP A 20 8.21 4.05 -0.45
N PHE A 21 7.52 2.98 -0.03
CA PHE A 21 7.05 1.93 -0.93
C PHE A 21 6.17 2.51 -2.03
N TYR A 22 5.14 3.30 -1.66
CA TYR A 22 4.21 3.88 -2.63
C TYR A 22 4.88 4.92 -3.53
N ASP A 23 5.63 5.87 -2.98
CA ASP A 23 6.34 6.92 -3.71
C ASP A 23 7.46 6.33 -4.58
N GLY A 24 8.19 5.35 -4.05
CA GLY A 24 9.19 4.58 -4.78
C GLY A 24 8.54 3.82 -5.93
N TYR A 25 7.49 3.04 -5.66
CA TYR A 25 6.69 2.36 -6.69
C TYR A 25 6.18 3.33 -7.77
N MET A 26 5.57 4.44 -7.35
CA MET A 26 5.01 5.45 -8.25
C MET A 26 6.08 6.09 -9.13
N LYS A 27 7.29 6.33 -8.60
CA LYS A 27 8.40 6.91 -9.38
C LYS A 27 9.15 5.88 -10.21
N SER A 28 9.18 4.63 -9.77
CA SER A 28 10.02 3.57 -10.33
C SER A 28 9.32 2.72 -11.39
N PHE A 29 8.00 2.61 -11.34
CA PHE A 29 7.25 1.67 -12.18
C PHE A 29 6.07 2.28 -12.91
N ILE A 30 5.66 3.53 -12.60
CA ILE A 30 4.68 4.20 -13.44
C ILE A 30 5.31 4.39 -14.82
N LEU A 31 4.68 3.78 -15.81
CA LEU A 31 4.91 3.84 -17.26
C LEU A 31 5.81 2.76 -17.88
N ALA A 32 6.61 2.01 -17.11
CA ALA A 32 7.58 1.07 -17.66
C ALA A 32 8.42 1.69 -18.80
N ILE A 33 8.90 2.92 -18.60
CA ILE A 33 9.70 3.65 -19.59
C ILE A 33 11.16 3.61 -19.16
N ASP A 34 11.98 3.20 -20.12
CA ASP A 34 13.40 2.89 -19.99
C ASP A 34 14.25 4.17 -19.99
N ASP A 35 14.82 4.50 -18.84
CA ASP A 35 16.07 5.24 -18.71
C ASP A 35 16.98 4.42 -17.78
N PRO A 36 18.16 3.96 -18.24
CA PRO A 36 19.10 3.19 -17.42
C PRO A 36 19.49 3.87 -16.11
N LYS A 37 19.48 5.22 -16.06
CA LYS A 37 19.73 5.97 -14.82
C LYS A 37 18.58 5.83 -13.84
N ILE A 38 17.35 5.82 -14.35
CA ILE A 38 16.14 5.58 -13.55
C ILE A 38 16.14 4.12 -13.05
N HIS A 39 16.59 3.15 -13.86
CA HIS A 39 16.69 1.74 -13.45
C HIS A 39 17.55 1.52 -12.20
N GLU A 40 18.80 2.03 -12.19
CA GLU A 40 19.70 1.86 -11.05
C GLU A 40 19.21 2.63 -9.81
N GLN A 41 18.63 3.81 -10.01
CA GLN A 41 18.03 4.59 -8.93
C GLN A 41 16.84 3.83 -8.31
N ASN A 42 15.99 3.23 -9.13
CA ASN A 42 14.85 2.42 -8.67
C ASN A 42 15.30 1.21 -7.88
N LYS A 43 16.32 0.50 -8.38
CA LYS A 43 16.91 -0.65 -7.70
C LYS A 43 17.42 -0.25 -6.32
N THR A 44 18.15 0.86 -6.24
CA THR A 44 18.68 1.41 -4.98
C THR A 44 17.54 1.74 -4.00
N ASN A 45 16.51 2.47 -4.46
CA ASN A 45 15.36 2.82 -3.61
C ASN A 45 14.65 1.59 -3.04
N LEU A 46 14.45 0.54 -3.86
CA LEU A 46 13.80 -0.70 -3.42
C LEU A 46 14.64 -1.46 -2.39
N ILE A 47 15.96 -1.50 -2.58
CA ILE A 47 16.91 -2.11 -1.65
C ILE A 47 16.90 -1.36 -0.32
N ASP A 48 16.99 -0.04 -0.35
CA ASP A 48 16.99 0.82 0.83
C ASP A 48 15.71 0.63 1.65
N ASN A 49 14.55 0.57 0.98
CA ASN A 49 13.28 0.32 1.64
C ASN A 49 13.24 -1.06 2.31
N ILE A 50 13.74 -2.11 1.62
CA ILE A 50 13.83 -3.46 2.21
C ILE A 50 14.75 -3.47 3.44
N ASN A 51 15.91 -2.83 3.35
CA ASN A 51 16.88 -2.76 4.45
C ASN A 51 16.34 -1.97 5.63
N HIS A 52 15.62 -0.88 5.38
CA HIS A 52 14.95 -0.10 6.40
C HIS A 52 13.84 -0.93 7.09
N PHE A 53 13.03 -1.67 6.33
CA PHE A 53 12.07 -2.62 6.88
C PHE A 53 12.75 -3.66 7.78
N LYS A 54 13.80 -4.33 7.28
CA LYS A 54 14.57 -5.32 8.06
C LYS A 54 15.06 -4.74 9.39
N THR A 55 15.58 -3.52 9.36
CA THR A 55 16.08 -2.82 10.55
C THR A 55 14.97 -2.61 11.58
N ILE A 56 13.80 -2.12 11.13
CA ILE A 56 12.65 -1.92 12.01
C ILE A 56 12.17 -3.26 12.58
N ILE A 57 11.99 -4.27 11.74
CA ILE A 57 11.46 -5.58 12.15
C ILE A 57 12.38 -6.32 13.12
N ASN A 58 13.69 -6.26 12.90
CA ASN A 58 14.67 -6.87 13.81
C ASN A 58 14.69 -6.21 15.19
N SER A 59 14.14 -5.00 15.33
CA SER A 59 13.99 -4.32 16.63
C SER A 59 12.72 -4.70 17.40
N LEU A 60 11.80 -5.46 16.78
CA LEU A 60 10.52 -5.85 17.39
C LEU A 60 10.63 -7.17 18.16
N ASP A 61 9.70 -7.40 19.10
CA ASP A 61 9.54 -8.70 19.74
C ASP A 61 9.17 -9.77 18.70
N LYS A 62 9.84 -10.93 18.76
CA LYS A 62 9.60 -12.07 17.87
C LYS A 62 8.14 -12.55 17.89
N LYS A 63 7.43 -12.39 19.00
CA LYS A 63 6.00 -12.75 19.09
C LYS A 63 5.15 -11.98 18.08
N LEU A 64 5.52 -10.72 17.80
CA LEU A 64 4.82 -9.87 16.83
C LEU A 64 5.03 -10.32 15.38
N LEU A 65 6.08 -11.10 15.14
CA LEU A 65 6.50 -11.61 13.84
C LEU A 65 5.99 -13.01 13.54
N SER A 66 5.09 -13.53 14.39
CA SER A 66 4.41 -14.79 14.19
C SER A 66 3.00 -14.54 13.65
N PHE A 67 2.82 -14.78 12.36
CA PHE A 67 1.52 -14.63 11.71
C PHE A 67 0.72 -15.93 11.80
N GLN A 68 -0.61 -15.81 11.78
CA GLN A 68 -1.53 -16.94 11.68
C GLN A 68 -1.27 -17.79 10.41
N TYR A 69 -0.71 -17.20 9.37
CA TYR A 69 -0.53 -17.82 8.06
C TYR A 69 0.91 -18.33 7.88
N PRO A 70 1.12 -19.67 7.73
CA PRO A 70 2.45 -20.24 7.55
C PRO A 70 3.20 -19.68 6.34
N TYR A 71 2.48 -19.38 5.25
CA TYR A 71 3.06 -18.77 4.05
C TYR A 71 3.75 -17.43 4.37
N LEU A 72 3.07 -16.51 5.08
CA LEU A 72 3.65 -15.21 5.45
C LEU A 72 4.83 -15.35 6.41
N ASN A 73 4.81 -16.36 7.29
CA ASN A 73 5.96 -16.65 8.16
C ASN A 73 7.17 -17.09 7.35
N ASN A 74 6.97 -17.94 6.34
CA ASN A 74 8.04 -18.39 5.45
C ASN A 74 8.60 -17.24 4.61
N GLU A 75 7.73 -16.41 4.05
CA GLU A 75 8.11 -15.23 3.27
C GLU A 75 8.89 -14.23 4.12
N LEU A 76 8.41 -13.91 5.33
CA LEU A 76 9.14 -13.04 6.26
C LEU A 76 10.50 -13.63 6.62
N LYS A 77 10.56 -14.92 6.96
CA LYS A 77 11.82 -15.60 7.30
C LYS A 77 12.80 -15.55 6.13
N THR A 78 12.32 -15.76 4.91
CA THR A 78 13.14 -15.71 3.69
C THR A 78 13.66 -14.30 3.45
N LEU A 79 12.78 -13.30 3.54
CA LEU A 79 13.13 -11.89 3.41
C LEU A 79 14.22 -11.50 4.41
N LEU A 80 14.02 -11.79 5.71
CA LEU A 80 14.97 -11.43 6.76
C LEU A 80 16.34 -12.09 6.58
N ASN A 81 16.37 -13.37 6.19
CA ASN A 81 17.60 -14.14 6.02
C ASN A 81 18.32 -13.90 4.69
N ASN A 82 17.70 -13.21 3.73
CA ASN A 82 18.34 -12.96 2.44
C ASN A 82 19.53 -11.99 2.59
N LYS A 83 20.75 -12.51 2.42
CA LYS A 83 22.01 -11.76 2.50
C LYS A 83 22.45 -11.14 1.17
N ASN A 84 21.84 -11.54 0.06
CA ASN A 84 22.26 -11.19 -1.30
C ASN A 84 21.23 -10.28 -1.98
N ILE A 85 20.65 -9.35 -1.22
CA ILE A 85 19.60 -8.45 -1.71
C ILE A 85 20.06 -7.61 -2.91
N ASP A 86 21.32 -7.20 -2.92
CA ASP A 86 21.89 -6.36 -3.99
C ASP A 86 22.02 -7.11 -5.32
N GLN A 87 22.05 -8.43 -5.28
CA GLN A 87 22.14 -9.31 -6.44
C GLN A 87 20.77 -9.64 -7.04
N LEU A 88 19.66 -9.28 -6.37
CA LEU A 88 18.32 -9.55 -6.86
C LEU A 88 18.01 -8.73 -8.10
N SER A 89 17.23 -9.33 -9.00
CA SER A 89 16.67 -8.63 -10.15
C SER A 89 15.66 -7.56 -9.71
N LEU A 90 15.42 -6.57 -10.56
CA LEU A 90 14.43 -5.52 -10.28
C LEU A 90 13.05 -6.11 -9.97
N TYR A 91 12.63 -7.15 -10.71
CA TYR A 91 11.38 -7.86 -10.46
C TYR A 91 11.33 -8.53 -9.08
N GLN A 92 12.42 -9.19 -8.66
CA GLN A 92 12.49 -9.79 -7.33
C GLN A 92 12.42 -8.73 -6.22
N LEU A 93 13.11 -7.60 -6.39
CA LEU A 93 13.05 -6.48 -5.46
C LEU A 93 11.66 -5.85 -5.40
N TYR A 94 10.99 -5.72 -6.55
CA TYR A 94 9.60 -5.28 -6.64
C TYR A 94 8.66 -6.22 -5.87
N TYR A 95 8.79 -7.53 -6.08
CA TYR A 95 8.00 -8.53 -5.36
C TYR A 95 8.19 -8.42 -3.85
N LEU A 96 9.43 -8.34 -3.36
CA LEU A 96 9.73 -8.22 -1.93
C LEU A 96 9.18 -6.92 -1.32
N ASN A 97 9.20 -5.81 -2.07
CA ASN A 97 8.62 -4.55 -1.64
C ASN A 97 7.09 -4.65 -1.50
N ASN A 98 6.41 -5.29 -2.45
CA ASN A 98 4.97 -5.57 -2.34
C ASN A 98 4.66 -6.49 -1.15
N LEU A 99 5.50 -7.49 -0.91
CA LEU A 99 5.37 -8.37 0.25
C LEU A 99 5.51 -7.59 1.56
N ILE A 100 6.47 -6.67 1.67
CA ILE A 100 6.61 -5.77 2.85
C ILE A 100 5.32 -4.99 3.10
N PHE A 101 4.70 -4.47 2.04
CA PHE A 101 3.45 -3.75 2.11
C PHE A 101 2.30 -4.61 2.68
N ILE A 102 2.30 -5.91 2.41
CA ILE A 102 1.36 -6.89 3.01
C ILE A 102 1.72 -7.21 4.46
N LEU A 103 3.00 -7.38 4.78
CA LEU A 103 3.46 -7.78 6.12
C LEU A 103 3.17 -6.71 7.20
N ILE A 104 3.31 -5.42 6.87
CA ILE A 104 3.10 -4.31 7.82
C ILE A 104 1.71 -4.35 8.49
N PRO A 105 0.59 -4.46 7.75
CA PRO A 105 -0.74 -4.61 8.35
C PRO A 105 -0.86 -5.79 9.32
N HIS A 106 -0.26 -6.94 9.01
CA HIS A 106 -0.27 -8.11 9.89
C HIS A 106 0.52 -7.89 11.18
N ILE A 107 1.68 -7.22 11.10
CA ILE A 107 2.48 -6.85 12.28
C ILE A 107 1.69 -5.91 13.19
N LEU A 108 1.04 -4.90 12.62
CA LEU A 108 0.19 -3.97 13.37
C LEU A 108 -0.99 -4.69 14.04
N HIS A 109 -1.57 -5.69 13.38
CA HIS A 109 -2.64 -6.51 13.96
C HIS A 109 -2.13 -7.35 15.14
N ASN A 110 -1.01 -8.06 14.98
CA ASN A 110 -0.41 -8.83 16.07
C ASN A 110 -0.06 -7.94 17.27
N TYR A 111 0.46 -6.74 17.00
CA TYR A 111 0.75 -5.75 18.04
C TYR A 111 -0.49 -5.34 18.82
N TYR A 112 -1.62 -5.16 18.13
CA TYR A 112 -2.89 -4.87 18.80
C TYR A 112 -3.36 -6.01 19.70
N LEU A 113 -3.30 -7.25 19.21
CA LEU A 113 -3.71 -8.43 19.98
C LEU A 113 -2.85 -8.61 21.23
N ASP A 114 -1.55 -8.33 21.15
CA ASP A 114 -0.62 -8.42 22.28
C ASP A 114 -0.89 -7.36 23.35
N GLN A 115 -1.25 -6.13 22.96
CA GLN A 115 -1.45 -5.06 23.94
C GLN A 115 -2.77 -5.12 24.71
N GLN A 116 -3.81 -5.81 24.22
CA GLN A 116 -5.16 -5.97 24.83
C GLN A 116 -5.84 -4.72 25.46
N ALA A 117 -5.27 -3.51 25.30
CA ALA A 117 -5.62 -2.33 26.08
C ALA A 117 -6.03 -1.13 25.22
N ASN A 118 -5.84 -1.19 23.90
CA ASN A 118 -6.18 -0.09 22.98
C ASN A 118 -7.59 -0.30 22.39
N PRO A 119 -8.43 0.75 22.27
CA PRO A 119 -9.73 0.60 21.62
C PRO A 119 -9.55 0.27 20.14
N PHE A 120 -10.17 -0.83 19.69
CA PHE A 120 -10.17 -1.32 18.31
C PHE A 120 -10.37 -0.22 17.26
N LYS A 121 -11.21 0.78 17.55
CA LYS A 121 -11.51 1.91 16.68
C LYS A 121 -10.26 2.75 16.32
N LYS A 122 -9.30 2.90 17.24
CA LYS A 122 -8.04 3.62 16.97
C LYS A 122 -7.19 2.83 15.98
N LEU A 123 -7.01 1.53 16.19
CA LEU A 123 -6.32 0.65 15.24
C LEU A 123 -7.01 0.61 13.87
N ALA A 124 -8.32 0.42 13.84
CA ALA A 124 -9.09 0.37 12.60
C ALA A 124 -8.93 1.65 11.77
N LYS A 125 -8.90 2.82 12.42
CA LYS A 125 -8.61 4.10 11.77
C LYS A 125 -7.18 4.13 11.22
N LEU A 126 -6.19 3.67 12.00
CA LEU A 126 -4.80 3.65 11.58
C LEU A 126 -4.58 2.73 10.36
N LEU A 127 -5.16 1.53 10.38
CA LEU A 127 -5.11 0.58 9.27
C LEU A 127 -5.86 1.12 8.04
N ALA A 128 -7.08 1.63 8.22
CA ALA A 128 -7.88 2.20 7.13
C ALA A 128 -7.16 3.35 6.40
N VAL A 129 -6.56 4.27 7.15
CA VAL A 129 -5.92 5.47 6.59
C VAL A 129 -4.54 5.18 6.01
N ASN A 130 -3.72 4.38 6.70
CA ASN A 130 -2.31 4.24 6.32
C ASN A 130 -2.04 2.98 5.50
N CYS A 131 -2.85 1.92 5.63
CA CYS A 131 -2.63 0.69 4.87
C CYS A 131 -3.68 0.55 3.76
N LEU A 132 -4.97 0.68 4.10
CA LEU A 132 -6.01 0.34 3.13
C LEU A 132 -6.19 1.37 2.02
N LYS A 133 -6.03 2.65 2.36
CA LYS A 133 -6.01 3.74 1.39
C LYS A 133 -4.86 3.54 0.39
N LEU A 134 -3.64 3.33 0.89
CA LEU A 134 -2.47 3.12 0.03
C LEU A 134 -2.62 1.87 -0.83
N PHE A 135 -3.24 0.80 -0.33
CA PHE A 135 -3.50 -0.38 -1.14
C PHE A 135 -4.46 -0.07 -2.28
N LYS A 136 -5.53 0.70 -2.03
CA LYS A 136 -6.47 1.06 -3.09
C LYS A 136 -5.83 1.95 -4.16
N GLU A 137 -4.96 2.86 -3.74
CA GLU A 137 -4.16 3.69 -4.67
C GLU A 137 -3.19 2.83 -5.48
N TRP A 138 -2.49 1.90 -4.83
CA TRP A 138 -1.65 0.90 -5.49
C TRP A 138 -2.44 0.03 -6.48
N ASP A 139 -3.58 -0.55 -6.09
CA ASP A 139 -4.45 -1.37 -6.93
C ASP A 139 -4.88 -0.60 -8.19
N GLN A 140 -5.25 0.67 -8.05
CA GLN A 140 -5.61 1.51 -9.18
C GLN A 140 -4.43 1.79 -10.11
N THR A 141 -3.26 2.12 -9.55
CA THR A 141 -2.06 2.38 -10.35
C THR A 141 -1.57 1.12 -11.05
N GLU A 142 -1.52 -0.01 -10.37
CA GLU A 142 -1.05 -1.29 -10.90
C GLU A 142 -1.96 -1.79 -12.03
N ASN A 143 -3.28 -1.69 -11.88
CA ASN A 143 -4.22 -1.99 -12.97
C ASN A 143 -4.00 -1.09 -14.19
N LYS A 144 -3.76 0.22 -13.99
CA LYS A 144 -3.47 1.14 -15.09
C LYS A 144 -2.15 0.79 -15.79
N SER A 145 -1.11 0.47 -15.03
CA SER A 145 0.19 0.05 -15.54
C SER A 145 0.08 -1.25 -16.34
N LEU A 146 -0.67 -2.23 -15.85
CA LEU A 146 -0.96 -3.49 -16.56
C LEU A 146 -1.71 -3.25 -17.86
N GLU A 147 -2.71 -2.39 -17.86
CA GLU A 147 -3.48 -2.04 -19.06
C GLU A 147 -2.60 -1.34 -20.10
N GLN A 148 -1.76 -0.40 -19.67
CA GLN A 148 -0.79 0.27 -20.54
C GLN A 148 0.23 -0.71 -21.14
N LEU A 149 0.78 -1.61 -20.32
CA LEU A 149 1.70 -2.65 -20.77
C LEU A 149 1.03 -3.58 -21.79
N ARG A 150 -0.21 -4.02 -21.51
CA ARG A 150 -1.01 -4.84 -22.41
C ARG A 150 -1.21 -4.17 -23.77
N LEU A 151 -1.60 -2.90 -23.78
CA LEU A 151 -1.84 -2.14 -25.01
C LEU A 151 -0.55 -1.89 -25.80
N LYS A 152 0.57 -1.60 -25.12
CA LYS A 152 1.89 -1.44 -25.75
C LYS A 152 2.41 -2.75 -26.34
N THR A 153 2.22 -3.88 -25.67
CA THR A 153 2.58 -5.21 -26.24
C THR A 153 1.81 -5.56 -27.51
N VAL A 154 0.69 -4.88 -27.80
CA VAL A 154 -0.14 -5.08 -29.01
C VAL A 154 0.28 -4.15 -30.16
N GLN A 155 1.14 -3.14 -29.95
CA GLN A 155 1.62 -2.21 -30.99
C GLN A 155 3.13 -2.36 -31.25
N PRO A 156 3.55 -3.23 -32.19
CA PRO A 156 4.97 -3.53 -32.40
C PRO A 156 5.76 -2.50 -33.22
N ASN A 157 5.16 -1.39 -33.67
CA ASN A 157 5.75 -0.52 -34.71
C ASN A 157 6.16 0.90 -34.25
N SER A 158 6.31 1.18 -32.95
CA SER A 158 6.93 2.44 -32.54
C SER A 158 8.45 2.31 -32.57
N ASN A 159 9.14 3.11 -33.40
CA ASN A 159 10.61 3.22 -33.55
C ASN A 159 11.38 3.66 -32.28
N GLN A 160 10.80 3.49 -31.09
CA GLN A 160 11.48 3.61 -29.81
C GLN A 160 11.44 2.22 -29.18
N GLU A 161 12.60 1.58 -29.06
CA GLU A 161 12.79 0.34 -28.30
C GLU A 161 12.55 0.62 -26.81
N TYR A 162 11.28 0.77 -26.43
CA TYR A 162 10.87 0.78 -25.04
C TYR A 162 10.87 -0.67 -24.56
N HIS A 163 11.91 -1.07 -23.82
CA HIS A 163 11.95 -2.39 -23.20
C HIS A 163 11.09 -2.40 -21.93
N ASN A 164 10.13 -3.32 -21.87
CA ASN A 164 9.39 -3.58 -20.64
C ASN A 164 10.35 -4.12 -19.58
N LEU A 165 10.64 -3.33 -18.54
CA LEU A 165 11.54 -3.72 -17.43
C LEU A 165 11.06 -4.97 -16.68
N ILE A 166 9.74 -5.19 -16.64
CA ILE A 166 9.12 -6.39 -16.10
C ILE A 166 8.13 -6.92 -17.17
N PRO A 167 8.23 -8.19 -17.57
CA PRO A 167 7.23 -8.81 -18.45
C PRO A 167 5.82 -8.71 -17.88
N TYR A 168 4.85 -8.37 -18.74
CA TYR A 168 3.43 -8.23 -18.36
C TYR A 168 2.90 -9.40 -17.52
N GLN A 169 3.22 -10.65 -17.92
CA GLN A 169 2.74 -11.84 -17.23
C GLN A 169 3.27 -11.95 -15.78
N GLN A 170 4.52 -11.54 -15.55
CA GLN A 170 5.13 -11.57 -14.22
C GLN A 170 4.49 -10.50 -13.31
N LEU A 171 4.29 -9.30 -13.86
CA LEU A 171 3.62 -8.20 -13.15
C LEU A 171 2.18 -8.58 -12.79
N LYS A 172 1.42 -9.11 -13.76
CA LYS A 172 0.04 -9.57 -13.57
C LYS A 172 -0.06 -10.62 -12.46
N THR A 173 0.82 -11.61 -12.48
CA THR A 173 0.84 -12.69 -11.49
C THR A 173 1.11 -12.13 -10.08
N THR A 174 2.10 -11.24 -9.94
CA THR A 174 2.41 -10.60 -8.66
C THR A 174 1.23 -9.75 -8.18
N TYR A 175 0.64 -8.94 -9.05
CA TYR A 175 -0.52 -8.13 -8.74
C TYR A 175 -1.69 -8.97 -8.20
N GLU A 176 -2.06 -10.06 -8.90
CA GLU A 176 -3.15 -10.95 -8.49
C GLU A 176 -2.87 -11.61 -7.14
N GLN A 177 -1.64 -12.11 -6.94
CA GLN A 177 -1.22 -12.72 -5.67
C GLN A 177 -1.30 -11.72 -4.51
N MET A 178 -0.75 -10.52 -4.69
CA MET A 178 -0.75 -9.48 -3.65
C MET A 178 -2.16 -8.99 -3.33
N LYS A 179 -3.00 -8.87 -4.36
CA LYS A 179 -4.42 -8.52 -4.20
C LYS A 179 -5.19 -9.58 -3.41
N GLN A 180 -4.93 -10.86 -3.66
CA GLN A 180 -5.52 -11.95 -2.88
C GLN A 180 -5.06 -11.92 -1.42
N LEU A 181 -3.76 -11.79 -1.17
CA LEU A 181 -3.21 -11.71 0.19
C LEU A 181 -3.79 -10.56 0.99
N TYR A 182 -3.94 -9.40 0.36
CA TYR A 182 -4.54 -8.23 1.00
C TYR A 182 -6.03 -8.40 1.27
N ASN A 183 -6.80 -8.90 0.29
CA ASN A 183 -8.22 -9.18 0.49
C ASN A 183 -8.42 -10.20 1.62
N HIS A 184 -7.54 -11.20 1.70
CA HIS A 184 -7.53 -12.18 2.75
C HIS A 184 -7.22 -11.57 4.12
N PHE A 185 -6.25 -10.65 4.19
CA PHE A 185 -5.97 -9.89 5.41
C PHE A 185 -7.25 -9.22 5.93
N ILE A 186 -7.97 -8.46 5.09
CA ILE A 186 -9.19 -7.77 5.51
C ILE A 186 -10.30 -8.76 5.88
N LEU A 187 -10.56 -9.76 5.04
CA LEU A 187 -11.79 -10.56 5.13
C LEU A 187 -11.70 -11.74 6.11
N VAL A 188 -10.49 -12.25 6.36
CA VAL A 188 -10.30 -13.51 7.09
C VAL A 188 -9.57 -13.31 8.42
N THR A 189 -8.66 -12.33 8.49
CA THR A 189 -7.87 -12.11 9.71
C THR A 189 -8.66 -11.38 10.80
N TRP A 190 -9.72 -10.67 10.44
CA TRP A 190 -10.53 -9.85 11.35
C TRP A 190 -11.92 -10.44 11.58
N GLU A 191 -12.49 -10.21 12.76
CA GLU A 191 -13.88 -10.58 13.02
C GLU A 191 -14.87 -9.77 12.16
N PRO A 192 -16.06 -10.30 11.81
CA PRO A 192 -17.02 -9.58 10.98
C PRO A 192 -17.40 -8.17 11.46
N LYS A 193 -17.47 -7.96 12.80
CA LYS A 193 -17.74 -6.65 13.40
C LYS A 193 -16.57 -5.67 13.21
N GLN A 194 -15.35 -6.19 13.32
CA GLN A 194 -14.11 -5.45 13.13
C GLN A 194 -13.93 -5.04 11.66
N VAL A 195 -14.17 -5.98 10.75
CA VAL A 195 -14.21 -5.76 9.30
C VAL A 195 -15.17 -4.62 8.94
N ARG A 196 -16.39 -4.63 9.49
CA ARG A 196 -17.38 -3.56 9.26
C ARG A 196 -16.88 -2.19 9.69
N VAL A 197 -16.24 -2.08 10.85
CA VAL A 197 -15.67 -0.81 11.35
C VAL A 197 -14.55 -0.32 10.44
N VAL A 198 -13.68 -1.23 9.99
CA VAL A 198 -12.58 -0.91 9.06
C VAL A 198 -13.14 -0.41 7.73
N TYR A 199 -14.09 -1.13 7.11
CA TYR A 199 -14.72 -0.71 5.85
C TYR A 199 -15.47 0.61 5.99
N ASN A 200 -16.25 0.81 7.06
CA ASN A 200 -16.97 2.07 7.27
C ASN A 200 -16.00 3.24 7.44
N THR A 201 -14.89 3.03 8.14
CA THR A 201 -13.86 4.06 8.32
C THR A 201 -13.18 4.36 6.98
N SER A 202 -12.79 3.35 6.21
CA SER A 202 -12.22 3.52 4.87
C SER A 202 -13.21 4.20 3.91
N PHE A 203 -14.49 3.85 3.95
CA PHE A 203 -15.54 4.46 3.14
C PHE A 203 -15.67 5.94 3.47
N LEU A 204 -15.83 6.30 4.75
CA LEU A 204 -15.90 7.69 5.18
C LEU A 204 -14.67 8.49 4.75
N TYR A 205 -13.46 7.93 4.84
CA TYR A 205 -12.25 8.60 4.40
C TYR A 205 -12.14 8.75 2.88
N TYR A 206 -12.57 7.74 2.11
CA TYR A 206 -12.48 7.78 0.65
C TYR A 206 -13.57 8.64 0.03
N TYR A 207 -14.72 8.75 0.69
CA TYR A 207 -15.90 9.46 0.19
C TYR A 207 -16.24 10.71 1.00
N SER A 208 -15.38 11.16 1.92
CA SER A 208 -15.60 12.42 2.66
C SER A 208 -15.69 13.63 1.74
N TRP A 209 -15.03 13.58 0.59
CA TRP A 209 -15.10 14.63 -0.43
C TRP A 209 -16.50 14.73 -1.06
N LEU A 210 -17.30 13.66 -1.11
CA LEU A 210 -18.69 13.74 -1.59
C LEU A 210 -19.55 14.59 -0.68
N ILE A 211 -19.33 14.50 0.63
CA ILE A 211 -20.03 15.34 1.62
C ILE A 211 -19.62 16.80 1.44
N ALA A 212 -18.32 17.08 1.25
CA ALA A 212 -17.84 18.43 0.97
C ALA A 212 -18.39 18.99 -0.33
N LEU A 213 -18.42 18.18 -1.40
CA LEU A 213 -18.96 18.55 -2.70
C LEU A 213 -20.46 18.85 -2.61
N PHE A 214 -21.23 18.04 -1.88
CA PHE A 214 -22.64 18.29 -1.62
C PHE A 214 -22.84 19.63 -0.88
N ALA A 215 -22.05 19.92 0.14
CA ALA A 215 -22.11 21.19 0.87
C ALA A 215 -21.83 22.40 -0.05
N VAL A 216 -20.82 22.29 -0.93
CA VAL A 216 -20.51 23.33 -1.92
C VAL A 216 -21.68 23.54 -2.89
N LEU A 217 -22.29 22.47 -3.39
CA LEU A 217 -23.46 22.57 -4.28
C LEU A 217 -24.65 23.25 -3.59
N VAL A 218 -24.90 22.96 -2.32
CA VAL A 218 -25.96 23.63 -1.53
C VAL A 218 -25.69 25.12 -1.40
N ILE A 219 -24.45 25.52 -1.11
CA ILE A 219 -24.07 26.94 -1.01
C ILE A 219 -24.27 27.65 -2.35
N ILE A 220 -23.86 27.04 -3.46
CA ILE A 220 -24.05 27.60 -4.80
C ILE A 220 -25.55 27.74 -5.12
N ALA A 221 -26.35 26.72 -4.84
CA ALA A 221 -27.80 26.74 -5.10
C ALA A 221 -28.50 27.84 -4.28
N LEU A 222 -28.14 28.01 -3.01
CA LEU A 222 -28.65 29.09 -2.16
C LEU A 222 -28.21 30.47 -2.68
N GLY A 223 -26.96 30.61 -3.12
CA GLY A 223 -26.46 31.85 -3.71
C GLY A 223 -27.22 32.25 -4.99
N ILE A 224 -27.46 31.29 -5.89
CA ILE A 224 -28.26 31.51 -7.11
C ILE A 224 -29.71 31.85 -6.73
N GLY A 225 -30.30 31.16 -5.74
CA GLY A 225 -31.66 31.44 -5.26
C GLY A 225 -31.81 32.86 -4.72
N ILE A 226 -30.87 33.32 -3.90
CA ILE A 226 -30.86 34.69 -3.37
C ILE A 226 -30.68 35.70 -4.50
N TRP A 227 -29.74 35.47 -5.42
CA TRP A 227 -29.51 36.34 -6.57
C TRP A 227 -30.77 36.46 -7.45
N ALA A 228 -31.43 35.33 -7.76
CA ALA A 228 -32.64 35.30 -8.56
C ALA A 228 -33.80 36.09 -7.91
N ILE A 229 -33.93 36.02 -6.59
CA ILE A 229 -34.92 36.82 -5.84
C ILE A 229 -34.57 38.31 -5.91
N THR A 230 -33.31 38.69 -5.71
CA THR A 230 -32.88 40.10 -5.76
C THR A 230 -32.89 40.69 -7.16
N ALA A 231 -32.73 39.89 -8.21
CA ALA A 231 -32.77 40.35 -9.61
C ALA A 231 -34.20 40.57 -10.14
N GLN A 232 -35.22 40.13 -9.41
CA GLN A 232 -36.63 40.33 -9.72
C GLN A 232 -37.25 41.55 -9.00
N ILE A 233 -36.49 42.21 -8.13
CA ILE A 233 -36.85 43.47 -7.44
C ILE A 233 -36.18 44.63 -8.16
#